data_AF-A0A520RQT7-F1
#
_entry.id   AF-A0A520RQT7-F1
#
_cell.length_a   1.000
_cell.length_b   1.000
_cell.length_c   1.000
_cell.angle_alpha   90.00
_cell.angle_beta   90.00
_cell.angle_gamma   90.00
#
_symmetry.space_group_name_H-M   'P 1'
#
loop_
_entity.id
_entity.type
_entity.pdbx_description
1 polymer ?
#
loop_
_entity_poly.entity_id
_entity_poly.type
_entity_poly.pdbx_seq_one_letter_code
_entity_poly.pdbx_strand_id
1 'polypeptide(L)'
;MLLLCLGMAGIAGYWLNKAIDAGFPMDEKTGLIMINILFLDVGILFVTWMFLKENALSWKDAFGLCSENLMSIALMGALTAVAGFFMAAMVGALVANVLEAMNIEVSTQEVVNTFQNAEHPAQKLLLALMAVIFAPFVEELMFRGVLFTALKQYLPRWIAIWGSALFFGLVHVNVMSFIPLTLLAVLLTRLYERTSNLWAPIFAHAIFNSINLGLMLWLPELIETQTP
;
A
#
# COMPACT_ATOMS: atom_id res chain seq x y z
N MET A 1 7.60 2.13 22.28
CA MET A 1 6.68 2.66 21.25
C MET A 1 5.86 1.57 20.58
N LEU A 2 6.46 0.50 20.03
CA LEU A 2 5.70 -0.64 19.45
C LEU A 2 4.70 -1.26 20.46
N LEU A 3 5.13 -1.50 21.70
CA LEU A 3 4.26 -1.96 22.80
C LEU A 3 3.16 -0.96 23.18
N LEU A 4 3.43 0.34 22.98
CA LEU A 4 2.47 1.43 23.23
C LEU A 4 1.41 1.45 22.12
N CYS A 5 1.80 1.28 20.85
CA CYS A 5 0.87 1.15 19.73
C CYS A 5 0.00 -0.11 19.87
N LEU A 6 0.59 -1.25 20.24
CA LEU A 6 -0.16 -2.50 20.48
C LEU A 6 -1.15 -2.35 21.64
N GLY A 7 -0.75 -1.69 22.73
CA GLY A 7 -1.63 -1.41 23.87
C GLY A 7 -2.80 -0.48 23.50
N MET A 8 -2.54 0.58 22.72
CA MET A 8 -3.58 1.49 22.26
C MET A 8 -4.51 0.85 21.23
N ALA A 9 -3.99 0.00 20.33
CA ALA A 9 -4.80 -0.77 19.39
C ALA A 9 -5.75 -1.73 20.11
N GLY A 10 -5.29 -2.39 21.18
CA GLY A 10 -6.15 -3.23 22.03
C GLY A 10 -7.27 -2.44 22.72
N ILE A 11 -6.97 -1.25 23.24
CA ILE A 11 -8.00 -0.36 23.84
C ILE A 11 -9.00 0.10 22.78
N ALA A 12 -8.53 0.49 21.60
CA ALA A 12 -9.39 0.88 20.50
C ALA A 12 -10.29 -0.28 20.04
N GLY A 13 -9.74 -1.49 19.94
CA GLY A 13 -10.49 -2.71 19.64
C GLY A 13 -11.60 -2.99 20.65
N TYR A 14 -11.32 -2.82 21.94
CA TYR A 14 -12.35 -2.95 22.98
C TYR A 14 -13.51 -1.96 22.81
N TRP A 15 -13.20 -0.69 22.53
CA TRP A 15 -14.24 0.33 22.31
C TRP A 15 -15.01 0.12 21.01
N LEU A 16 -14.34 -0.35 19.96
CA LEU A 16 -14.97 -0.75 18.72
C LEU A 16 -15.97 -1.87 18.95
N ASN A 17 -15.57 -2.95 19.64
CA ASN A 17 -16.48 -4.06 19.93
C ASN A 17 -17.71 -3.58 20.70
N LYS A 18 -17.53 -2.70 21.69
CA LYS A 18 -18.65 -2.08 22.40
C LYS A 18 -19.55 -1.22 21.50
N ALA A 19 -18.99 -0.55 20.49
CA ALA A 19 -19.75 0.23 19.52
C ALA A 19 -20.53 -0.68 18.56
N ILE A 20 -19.92 -1.78 18.11
CA ILE A 20 -20.56 -2.82 17.28
C ILE A 20 -21.73 -3.43 18.04
N ASP A 21 -21.53 -3.81 19.31
CA ASP A 21 -22.59 -4.31 20.20
C ASP A 21 -23.72 -3.28 20.38
N ALA A 22 -23.42 -1.98 20.28
CA ALA A 22 -24.38 -0.88 20.33
C ALA A 22 -25.05 -0.57 18.97
N GLY A 23 -24.80 -1.37 17.92
CA GLY A 23 -25.41 -1.23 16.61
C GLY A 23 -24.61 -0.42 15.58
N PHE A 24 -23.31 -0.18 15.82
CA PHE A 24 -22.44 0.41 14.81
C PHE A 24 -22.28 -0.55 13.61
N PRO A 25 -22.50 -0.09 12.35
CA PRO A 25 -22.56 -0.96 11.18
C PRO A 25 -21.15 -1.32 10.67
N MET A 26 -20.45 -2.16 11.42
CA MET A 26 -19.11 -2.66 11.12
C MET A 26 -18.98 -4.08 11.67
N ASP A 27 -18.43 -5.01 10.90
CA ASP A 27 -18.08 -6.32 11.44
C ASP A 27 -16.79 -6.25 12.26
N GLU A 28 -16.69 -7.11 13.28
CA GLU A 28 -15.56 -7.13 14.22
C GLU A 28 -14.22 -7.35 13.51
N LYS A 29 -14.16 -8.29 12.56
CA LYS A 29 -12.92 -8.62 11.84
C LYS A 29 -12.40 -7.40 11.08
N THR A 30 -13.25 -6.77 10.28
CA THR A 30 -12.89 -5.58 9.52
C THR A 30 -12.46 -4.46 10.44
N GLY A 31 -13.24 -4.15 11.47
CA GLY A 31 -12.90 -3.07 12.36
C GLY A 31 -11.55 -3.27 13.07
N LEU A 32 -11.22 -4.51 13.47
CA LEU A 32 -9.91 -4.84 14.04
C LEU A 32 -8.77 -4.68 13.03
N ILE A 33 -8.94 -5.14 11.79
CA ILE A 33 -7.97 -4.93 10.70
C ILE A 33 -7.71 -3.44 10.51
N MET A 34 -8.77 -2.63 10.44
CA MET A 34 -8.67 -1.19 10.20
C MET A 34 -7.99 -0.46 11.34
N ILE A 35 -8.30 -0.83 12.59
CA ILE A 35 -7.61 -0.29 13.77
C ILE A 35 -6.12 -0.61 13.70
N ASN A 36 -5.75 -1.85 13.44
CA ASN A 36 -4.35 -2.24 13.38
C ASN A 36 -3.57 -1.50 12.29
N ILE A 37 -4.15 -1.35 11.09
CA ILE A 37 -3.55 -0.57 10.00
C ILE A 37 -3.41 0.90 10.41
N LEU A 38 -4.47 1.52 10.95
CA LEU A 38 -4.44 2.92 11.35
C LEU A 38 -3.39 3.18 12.44
N PHE A 39 -3.26 2.31 13.44
CA PHE A 39 -2.26 2.44 14.48
C PHE A 39 -0.84 2.24 13.96
N LEU A 40 -0.64 1.34 13.00
CA LEU A 40 0.63 1.17 12.32
C LEU A 40 0.98 2.45 11.54
N ASP A 41 0.06 2.98 10.75
CA ASP A 41 0.23 4.17 9.93
C ASP A 41 0.56 5.40 10.77
N VAL A 42 -0.24 5.66 11.81
CA VAL A 42 -0.01 6.74 12.76
C VAL A 42 1.34 6.56 13.46
N GLY A 43 1.70 5.33 13.82
CA GLY A 43 3.00 5.00 14.38
C GLY A 43 4.15 5.37 13.44
N ILE A 44 4.07 4.99 12.16
CA ILE A 44 5.08 5.30 11.13
C ILE A 44 5.20 6.82 10.94
N LEU A 45 4.07 7.53 10.85
CA LEU A 45 4.06 8.98 10.71
C LEU A 45 4.66 9.68 11.93
N PHE A 46 4.36 9.20 13.13
CA PHE A 46 4.90 9.73 14.38
C PHE A 46 6.42 9.52 14.46
N VAL A 47 6.92 8.34 14.13
CA VAL A 47 8.37 8.06 14.08
C VAL A 47 9.07 8.93 13.07
N THR A 48 8.49 9.04 11.87
CA THR A 48 9.04 9.87 10.80
C THR A 48 9.10 11.32 11.26
N TRP A 49 8.02 11.83 11.86
CA TRP A 49 7.98 13.17 12.43
C TRP A 49 9.06 13.40 13.51
N MET A 50 9.22 12.46 14.45
CA MET A 50 10.26 12.54 15.48
C MET A 50 11.65 12.61 14.85
N PHE A 51 11.94 11.71 13.90
CA PHE A 51 13.22 11.67 13.19
C PHE A 51 13.51 13.00 12.46
N LEU A 52 12.53 13.55 11.75
CA LEU A 52 12.68 14.83 11.08
C LEU A 52 12.97 15.96 12.08
N LYS A 53 12.26 15.98 13.21
CA LYS A 53 12.45 16.98 14.25
C LYS A 53 13.83 16.90 14.89
N GLU A 54 14.32 15.69 15.20
CA GLU A 54 15.66 15.46 15.76
C GLU A 54 16.77 15.90 14.81
N ASN A 55 16.55 15.77 13.49
CA ASN A 55 17.51 16.16 12.47
C ASN A 55 17.28 17.57 11.90
N ALA A 56 16.36 18.35 12.49
CA ALA A 56 15.98 19.68 12.02
C ALA A 56 15.60 19.76 10.52
N LEU A 57 15.04 18.67 9.97
CA LEU A 57 14.59 18.57 8.59
C LEU A 57 13.10 18.93 8.49
N SER A 58 12.73 19.63 7.43
CA SER A 58 11.31 19.76 7.08
C SER A 58 10.85 18.57 6.23
N TRP A 59 9.56 18.26 6.26
CA TRP A 59 8.95 17.24 5.39
C TRP A 59 9.21 17.51 3.91
N LYS A 60 9.27 18.79 3.52
CA LYS A 60 9.51 19.22 2.14
C LYS A 60 10.93 18.87 1.72
N ASP A 61 11.91 19.15 2.59
CA ASP A 61 13.32 18.92 2.29
C ASP A 61 13.67 17.43 2.32
N ALA A 62 13.07 16.68 3.25
CA ALA A 62 13.34 15.26 3.40
C ALA A 62 12.78 14.41 2.24
N PHE A 63 11.60 14.76 1.72
CA PHE A 63 10.87 13.91 0.76
C PHE A 63 10.60 14.58 -0.59
N GLY A 64 11.05 15.81 -0.78
CA GLY A 64 10.84 16.56 -2.02
C GLY A 64 9.37 16.84 -2.30
N LEU A 65 8.58 17.22 -1.28
CA LEU A 65 7.13 17.43 -1.41
C LEU A 65 6.75 18.72 -2.17
N CYS A 66 7.72 19.49 -2.65
CA CYS A 66 7.51 20.67 -3.47
C CYS A 66 7.89 20.34 -4.93
N SER A 67 7.04 20.73 -5.87
CA SER A 67 7.38 20.70 -7.30
C SER A 67 6.94 22.01 -7.95
N GLU A 68 7.79 22.51 -8.84
CA GLU A 68 7.46 23.64 -9.72
C GLU A 68 6.58 23.20 -10.90
N ASN A 69 6.47 21.89 -11.18
CA ASN A 69 5.69 21.34 -12.28
C ASN A 69 4.87 20.09 -11.86
N LEU A 70 3.77 20.36 -11.15
CA LEU A 70 2.79 19.35 -10.71
C LEU A 70 2.21 18.52 -11.87
N MET A 71 1.99 19.14 -13.04
CA MET A 71 1.43 18.46 -14.21
C MET A 71 2.34 17.35 -14.72
N SER A 72 3.65 17.63 -14.85
CA SER A 72 4.63 16.63 -15.29
C SER A 72 4.71 15.45 -14.31
N ILE A 73 4.67 15.73 -13.00
CA ILE A 73 4.64 14.71 -11.96
C ILE A 73 3.39 13.85 -12.07
N ALA A 74 2.21 14.47 -12.21
CA ALA A 74 0.95 13.75 -12.35
C ALA A 74 0.94 12.87 -13.60
N LEU A 75 1.44 13.37 -14.73
CA LEU A 75 1.53 12.61 -15.98
C LEU A 75 2.49 11.42 -15.86
N MET A 76 3.69 11.63 -15.30
CA MET A 76 4.64 10.55 -15.05
C MET A 76 4.07 9.50 -14.08
N GLY A 77 3.35 9.96 -13.05
CA GLY A 77 2.66 9.09 -12.10
C GLY A 77 1.58 8.24 -12.78
N ALA A 78 0.72 8.86 -13.59
CA ALA A 78 -0.33 8.17 -14.33
C ALA A 78 0.23 7.15 -15.34
N LEU A 79 1.27 7.53 -16.10
CA LEU A 79 1.93 6.61 -17.04
C LEU A 79 2.57 5.42 -16.29
N THR A 80 3.19 5.68 -15.14
CA THR A 80 3.77 4.62 -14.29
C THR A 80 2.68 3.71 -13.73
N ALA A 81 1.54 4.26 -13.33
CA ALA A 81 0.40 3.48 -12.82
C ALA A 81 -0.19 2.57 -13.90
N VAL A 82 -0.40 3.09 -15.11
CA VAL A 82 -0.93 2.30 -16.24
C VAL A 82 0.06 1.21 -16.66
N ALA A 83 1.34 1.54 -16.80
CA ALA A 83 2.37 0.55 -17.09
C ALA A 83 2.48 -0.51 -15.98
N GLY A 84 2.42 -0.08 -14.73
CA GLY A 84 2.41 -0.95 -13.55
C GLY A 84 1.20 -1.87 -13.52
N PHE A 85 0.01 -1.37 -13.88
CA PHE A 85 -1.22 -2.16 -13.97
C PHE A 85 -1.10 -3.29 -14.99
N PHE A 86 -0.75 -2.99 -16.23
CA PHE A 86 -0.61 -4.03 -17.26
C PHE A 86 0.51 -5.03 -16.94
N MET A 87 1.63 -4.55 -16.39
CA MET A 87 2.72 -5.40 -15.94
C MET A 87 2.26 -6.33 -14.81
N ALA A 88 1.59 -5.79 -13.79
CA ALA A 88 1.11 -6.57 -12.65
C ALA A 88 0.04 -7.58 -13.07
N ALA A 89 -0.86 -7.23 -13.99
CA ALA A 89 -1.85 -8.15 -14.53
C ALA A 89 -1.19 -9.31 -15.30
N MET A 90 -0.25 -9.00 -16.19
CA MET A 90 0.48 -10.03 -16.97
C MET A 90 1.30 -10.96 -16.06
N VAL A 91 2.04 -10.39 -15.11
CA VAL A 91 2.87 -11.17 -14.18
C VAL A 91 2.00 -11.94 -13.20
N GLY A 92 0.90 -11.34 -12.73
CA GLY A 92 -0.08 -11.99 -11.86
C GLY A 92 -0.70 -13.22 -12.51
N ALA A 93 -1.10 -13.12 -13.78
CA ALA A 93 -1.59 -14.27 -14.54
C ALA A 93 -0.54 -15.38 -14.69
N LEU A 94 0.74 -15.02 -14.94
CA LEU A 94 1.82 -16.00 -14.98
C LEU A 94 2.03 -16.68 -13.61
N VAL A 95 2.03 -15.91 -12.53
CA VAL A 95 2.16 -16.44 -11.16
C VAL A 95 1.00 -17.36 -10.84
N ALA A 96 -0.24 -16.99 -11.15
CA ALA A 96 -1.42 -17.82 -10.94
C ALA A 96 -1.28 -19.19 -11.63
N ASN A 97 -0.90 -19.21 -12.92
CA ASN A 97 -0.66 -20.45 -13.67
C ASN A 97 0.43 -21.33 -13.03
N VAL A 98 1.51 -20.72 -12.53
CA VAL A 98 2.60 -21.45 -11.86
C VAL A 98 2.12 -22.03 -10.53
N LEU A 99 1.39 -21.27 -9.73
CA LEU A 99 0.86 -21.74 -8.44
C LEU A 99 -0.14 -22.88 -8.65
N GLU A 100 -1.03 -22.77 -9.63
CA GLU A 100 -1.97 -23.82 -10.01
C GLU A 100 -1.23 -25.09 -10.45
N ALA A 101 -0.23 -24.98 -11.33
CA ALA A 101 0.59 -26.11 -11.77
C ALA A 101 1.35 -26.78 -10.60
N MET A 102 1.61 -26.04 -9.52
CA MET A 102 2.24 -26.53 -8.30
C MET A 102 1.22 -27.02 -7.25
N ASN A 103 -0.09 -26.98 -7.53
CA ASN A 103 -1.17 -27.26 -6.57
C ASN A 103 -1.08 -26.39 -5.29
N ILE A 104 -0.62 -25.15 -5.44
CA ILE A 104 -0.61 -24.17 -4.36
C ILE A 104 -1.90 -23.36 -4.43
N GLU A 105 -2.62 -23.32 -3.30
CA GLU A 105 -3.87 -22.57 -3.19
C GLU A 105 -3.66 -21.08 -3.45
N VAL A 106 -4.40 -20.54 -4.42
CA VAL A 106 -4.39 -19.12 -4.76
C VAL A 106 -5.39 -18.41 -3.85
N SER A 107 -4.87 -17.56 -2.97
CA SER A 107 -5.70 -16.73 -2.09
C SER A 107 -5.56 -15.26 -2.45
N THR A 108 -6.67 -14.52 -2.32
CA THR A 108 -6.66 -13.06 -2.41
C THR A 108 -6.06 -12.45 -1.15
N GLN A 109 -5.58 -11.21 -1.25
CA GLN A 109 -5.09 -10.48 -0.09
C GLN A 109 -6.23 -10.26 0.92
N GLU A 110 -5.92 -10.32 2.23
CA GLU A 110 -6.94 -10.22 3.27
C GLU A 110 -7.75 -8.92 3.19
N VAL A 111 -7.12 -7.80 2.89
CA VAL A 111 -7.80 -6.50 2.71
C VAL A 111 -8.78 -6.52 1.53
N VAL A 112 -8.42 -7.20 0.44
CA VAL A 112 -9.29 -7.35 -0.75
C VAL A 112 -10.48 -8.24 -0.41
N ASN A 113 -10.23 -9.39 0.23
CA ASN A 113 -11.29 -10.29 0.70
C ASN A 113 -12.26 -9.57 1.66
N THR A 114 -11.72 -8.79 2.60
CA THR A 114 -12.50 -7.99 3.54
C THR A 114 -13.36 -6.95 2.82
N PHE A 115 -12.83 -6.32 1.78
CA PHE A 115 -13.60 -5.37 0.96
C PHE A 115 -14.74 -6.06 0.18
N GLN A 116 -14.47 -7.20 -0.45
CA GLN A 116 -15.47 -7.95 -1.23
C GLN A 116 -16.64 -8.42 -0.36
N ASN A 117 -16.33 -8.88 0.85
CA ASN A 117 -17.29 -9.41 1.80
C ASN A 117 -17.96 -8.35 2.69
N ALA A 118 -17.52 -7.09 2.64
CA ALA A 118 -18.15 -6.01 3.40
C ALA A 118 -19.62 -5.84 2.96
N GLU A 119 -20.55 -5.91 3.90
CA GLU A 119 -21.99 -5.78 3.60
C GLU A 119 -22.43 -4.30 3.55
N HIS A 120 -21.80 -3.46 4.36
CA HIS A 120 -22.20 -2.06 4.52
C HIS A 120 -21.46 -1.11 3.56
N PRO A 121 -22.17 -0.20 2.86
CA PRO A 121 -21.54 0.78 1.97
C PRO A 121 -20.54 1.70 2.67
N ALA A 122 -20.81 2.06 3.94
CA ALA A 122 -19.91 2.89 4.74
C ALA A 122 -18.57 2.20 5.00
N GLN A 123 -18.59 0.89 5.25
CA GLN A 123 -17.40 0.07 5.44
C GLN A 123 -16.60 -0.05 4.13
N LYS A 124 -17.27 -0.31 3.00
CA LYS A 124 -16.62 -0.31 1.68
C LYS A 124 -15.96 1.04 1.39
N LEU A 125 -16.66 2.14 1.64
CA LEU A 125 -16.11 3.48 1.44
C LEU A 125 -14.85 3.70 2.29
N LEU A 126 -14.88 3.31 3.57
CA LEU A 126 -13.75 3.51 4.46
C LEU A 126 -12.54 2.64 4.06
N LEU A 127 -12.77 1.38 3.69
CA LEU A 127 -11.73 0.49 3.16
C LEU A 127 -11.15 1.02 1.83
N ALA A 128 -11.98 1.55 0.94
CA ALA A 128 -11.55 2.18 -0.29
C ALA A 128 -10.65 3.39 -0.03
N LEU A 129 -11.04 4.28 0.88
CA LEU A 129 -10.22 5.45 1.25
C LEU A 129 -8.88 5.03 1.86
N MET A 130 -8.88 4.01 2.73
CA MET A 130 -7.65 3.45 3.29
C MET A 130 -6.74 2.90 2.19
N ALA A 131 -7.25 2.06 1.30
CA ALA A 131 -6.46 1.42 0.23
C ALA A 131 -5.98 2.40 -0.85
N VAL A 132 -6.74 3.45 -1.18
CA VAL A 132 -6.43 4.35 -2.30
C VAL A 132 -5.68 5.60 -1.87
N ILE A 133 -5.85 6.07 -0.63
CA ILE A 133 -5.29 7.35 -0.19
C ILE A 133 -4.27 7.13 0.93
N PHE A 134 -4.69 6.54 2.04
CA PHE A 134 -3.85 6.47 3.24
C PHE A 134 -2.69 5.49 3.08
N ALA A 135 -2.96 4.27 2.60
CA ALA A 135 -1.94 3.24 2.39
C ALA A 135 -0.87 3.72 1.39
N PRO A 136 -1.19 4.22 0.17
CA PRO A 136 -0.17 4.77 -0.72
C PRO A 136 0.66 5.89 -0.09
N PHE A 137 0.05 6.79 0.69
CA PHE A 137 0.79 7.86 1.34
C PHE A 137 1.84 7.32 2.33
N VAL A 138 1.41 6.45 3.25
CA VAL A 138 2.27 5.91 4.32
C VAL A 138 3.30 4.94 3.77
N GLU A 139 2.89 4.06 2.87
CA GLU A 139 3.77 3.07 2.26
C GLU A 139 4.85 3.74 1.42
N GLU A 140 4.51 4.72 0.57
CA GLU A 140 5.54 5.43 -0.21
C GLU A 140 6.49 6.21 0.69
N LEU A 141 5.98 6.84 1.75
CA LEU A 141 6.82 7.51 2.74
C LEU A 141 7.81 6.53 3.37
N MET A 142 7.34 5.37 3.83
CA MET A 142 8.18 4.36 4.50
C MET A 142 9.18 3.74 3.52
N PHE A 143 8.73 3.30 2.35
CA PHE A 143 9.57 2.56 1.42
C PHE A 143 10.46 3.46 0.59
N ARG A 144 9.96 4.58 0.06
CA ARG A 144 10.73 5.45 -0.86
C ARG A 144 11.41 6.57 -0.09
N GLY A 145 10.67 7.21 0.80
CA GLY A 145 11.20 8.29 1.63
C GLY A 145 12.28 7.80 2.59
N VAL A 146 12.03 6.70 3.32
CA VAL A 146 12.92 6.20 4.38
C VAL A 146 13.80 5.04 3.92
N LEU A 147 13.21 3.88 3.62
CA LEU A 147 13.98 2.64 3.39
C LEU A 147 14.91 2.74 2.18
N PHE A 148 14.39 3.09 1.00
CA PHE A 148 15.19 3.24 -0.21
C PHE A 148 16.29 4.28 -0.04
N THR A 149 15.96 5.45 0.51
CA THR A 149 16.93 6.53 0.77
C THR A 149 18.04 6.06 1.71
N ALA A 150 17.70 5.34 2.79
CA ALA A 150 18.69 4.77 3.70
C ALA A 150 19.57 3.71 3.01
N LEU A 151 18.98 2.75 2.30
CA LEU A 151 19.72 1.71 1.58
C LEU A 151 20.68 2.32 0.55
N LYS A 152 20.26 3.36 -0.16
CA LYS A 152 21.06 4.04 -1.19
C LYS A 152 22.31 4.72 -0.63
N GLN A 153 22.36 5.03 0.68
CA GLN A 153 23.56 5.58 1.33
C GLN A 153 24.67 4.54 1.51
N TYR A 154 24.32 3.27 1.64
CA TYR A 154 25.27 2.20 2.00
C TYR A 154 25.45 1.13 0.92
N LEU A 155 24.52 1.05 -0.04
CA LEU A 155 24.49 -0.01 -1.04
C LEU A 155 24.55 0.53 -2.48
N PRO A 156 25.05 -0.26 -3.44
CA PRO A 156 24.91 0.04 -4.86
C PRO A 156 23.46 0.32 -5.24
N ARG A 157 23.26 1.30 -6.12
CA ARG A 157 21.95 1.78 -6.57
C ARG A 157 20.94 0.65 -6.88
N TRP A 158 21.36 -0.35 -7.64
CA TRP A 158 20.47 -1.45 -8.04
C TRP A 158 20.07 -2.33 -6.86
N ILE A 159 20.95 -2.55 -5.88
CA ILE A 159 20.66 -3.28 -4.65
C ILE A 159 19.67 -2.49 -3.79
N ALA A 160 19.84 -1.18 -3.67
CA ALA A 160 18.89 -0.35 -2.92
C ALA A 160 17.48 -0.38 -3.53
N ILE A 161 17.37 -0.31 -4.87
CA ILE A 161 16.09 -0.40 -5.59
C ILE A 161 15.42 -1.75 -5.34
N TRP A 162 16.12 -2.85 -5.62
CA TRP A 162 15.56 -4.19 -5.48
C TRP A 162 15.31 -4.57 -4.03
N GLY A 163 16.21 -4.19 -3.12
CA GLY A 163 16.06 -4.43 -1.69
C GLY A 163 14.78 -3.78 -1.14
N SER A 164 14.60 -2.48 -1.40
CA SER A 164 13.37 -1.78 -0.98
C SER A 164 12.11 -2.39 -1.61
N ALA A 165 12.18 -2.78 -2.89
CA ALA A 165 11.04 -3.35 -3.60
C ALA A 165 10.67 -4.76 -3.11
N LEU A 166 11.67 -5.58 -2.77
CA LEU A 166 11.45 -6.91 -2.18
C LEU A 166 10.79 -6.80 -0.81
N PHE A 167 11.26 -5.89 0.05
CA PHE A 167 10.61 -5.64 1.33
C PHE A 167 9.17 -5.17 1.15
N PHE A 168 8.89 -4.32 0.15
CA PHE A 168 7.53 -3.91 -0.18
C PHE A 168 6.64 -5.12 -0.52
N GLY A 169 7.09 -6.03 -1.40
CA GLY A 169 6.34 -7.25 -1.70
C GLY A 169 6.15 -8.16 -0.48
N LEU A 170 7.18 -8.31 0.35
CA LEU A 170 7.16 -9.22 1.51
C LEU A 170 6.14 -8.82 2.58
N VAL A 171 5.99 -7.53 2.87
CA VAL A 171 5.07 -7.06 3.93
C VAL A 171 3.59 -7.32 3.62
N HIS A 172 3.25 -7.61 2.36
CA HIS A 172 1.88 -7.94 1.95
C HIS A 172 1.49 -9.40 2.26
N VAL A 173 2.44 -10.25 2.64
CA VAL A 173 2.23 -11.63 3.13
C VAL A 173 1.25 -12.44 2.25
N ASN A 174 1.39 -12.32 0.94
CA ASN A 174 0.57 -13.05 -0.02
C ASN A 174 1.44 -13.49 -1.21
N VAL A 175 1.47 -14.80 -1.47
CA VAL A 175 2.34 -15.38 -2.49
C VAL A 175 1.93 -14.96 -3.90
N MET A 176 0.62 -14.85 -4.16
CA MET A 176 0.09 -14.44 -5.46
C MET A 176 0.55 -13.01 -5.80
N SER A 177 0.43 -12.07 -4.86
CA SER A 177 0.75 -10.67 -5.08
C SER A 177 2.24 -10.34 -4.91
N PHE A 178 3.04 -11.22 -4.32
CA PHE A 178 4.45 -10.96 -4.00
C PHE A 178 5.27 -10.45 -5.20
N ILE A 179 5.29 -11.19 -6.31
CA ILE A 179 6.08 -10.83 -7.49
C ILE A 179 5.51 -9.58 -8.19
N PRO A 180 4.18 -9.51 -8.50
CA PRO A 180 3.59 -8.30 -9.08
C PRO A 180 3.87 -7.03 -8.26
N LEU A 181 3.71 -7.08 -6.94
CA LEU A 181 3.92 -5.93 -6.05
C LEU A 181 5.40 -5.58 -5.92
N THR A 182 6.30 -6.57 -5.91
CA THR A 182 7.75 -6.30 -5.97
C THR A 182 8.11 -5.54 -7.24
N LEU A 183 7.59 -5.94 -8.40
CA LEU A 183 7.88 -5.27 -9.66
C LEU A 183 7.24 -3.89 -9.76
N LEU A 184 6.01 -3.73 -9.29
CA LEU A 184 5.38 -2.42 -9.12
C LEU A 184 6.28 -1.54 -8.24
N ALA A 185 6.81 -2.11 -7.16
CA ALA A 185 7.63 -1.38 -6.22
C ALA A 185 8.96 -0.91 -6.81
N VAL A 186 9.54 -1.68 -7.74
CA VAL A 186 10.69 -1.23 -8.56
C VAL A 186 10.30 -0.02 -9.40
N LEU A 187 9.15 -0.05 -10.10
CA LEU A 187 8.68 1.08 -10.92
C LEU A 187 8.50 2.36 -10.11
N LEU A 188 7.83 2.26 -8.96
CA LEU A 188 7.60 3.39 -8.05
C LEU A 188 8.91 3.94 -7.48
N THR A 189 9.87 3.08 -7.15
CA THR A 189 11.19 3.50 -6.66
C THR A 189 11.98 4.22 -7.76
N ARG A 190 11.92 3.73 -9.00
CA ARG A 190 12.55 4.39 -10.16
C ARG A 190 11.90 5.73 -10.47
N LEU A 191 10.57 5.83 -10.31
CA LEU A 191 9.83 7.07 -10.45
C LEU A 191 10.30 8.08 -9.41
N TYR A 192 10.31 7.72 -8.12
CA TYR A 192 10.81 8.57 -7.04
C TYR A 192 12.26 9.01 -7.27
N GLU A 193 13.14 8.09 -7.66
CA GLU A 193 14.55 8.41 -7.90
C GLU A 193 14.73 9.42 -9.04
N ARG A 194 13.88 9.38 -10.07
CA ARG A 194 13.94 10.31 -11.19
C ARG A 194 13.35 11.67 -10.85
N THR A 195 12.25 11.70 -10.10
CA THR A 195 11.54 12.95 -9.79
C THR A 195 12.08 13.64 -8.56
N SER A 196 12.76 12.91 -7.67
CA SER A 196 13.11 13.35 -6.30
C SER A 196 11.91 13.97 -5.58
N ASN A 197 10.71 13.46 -5.86
CA ASN A 197 9.46 13.99 -5.34
C ASN A 197 8.52 12.85 -4.98
N LEU A 198 8.17 12.76 -3.71
CA LEU A 198 7.37 11.66 -3.15
C LEU A 198 5.91 11.69 -3.64
N TRP A 199 5.37 12.82 -4.07
CA TRP A 199 4.03 12.86 -4.65
C TRP A 199 3.94 12.04 -5.94
N ALA A 200 5.03 11.92 -6.71
CA ALA A 200 5.04 11.15 -7.94
C ALA A 200 4.68 9.66 -7.72
N PRO A 201 5.41 8.90 -6.88
CA PRO A 201 5.03 7.53 -6.57
C PRO A 201 3.72 7.43 -5.78
N ILE A 202 3.39 8.38 -4.89
CA ILE A 202 2.11 8.37 -4.16
C ILE A 202 0.93 8.40 -5.14
N PHE A 203 0.95 9.32 -6.10
CA PHE A 203 -0.12 9.39 -7.11
C PHE A 203 -0.14 8.16 -8.02
N ALA A 204 1.03 7.67 -8.45
CA ALA A 204 1.09 6.47 -9.26
C ALA A 204 0.48 5.25 -8.54
N HIS A 205 0.82 5.08 -7.27
CA HIS A 205 0.32 3.99 -6.45
C HIS A 205 -1.17 4.14 -6.15
N ALA A 206 -1.64 5.34 -5.79
CA ALA A 206 -3.06 5.63 -5.61
C ALA A 206 -3.89 5.34 -6.88
N ILE A 207 -3.39 5.72 -8.06
CA ILE A 207 -4.05 5.40 -9.35
C ILE A 207 -4.05 3.89 -9.59
N PHE A 208 -2.94 3.20 -9.35
CA PHE A 208 -2.86 1.73 -9.48
C PHE A 208 -3.90 1.04 -8.58
N ASN A 209 -4.02 1.45 -7.32
CA ASN A 209 -5.02 0.91 -6.40
C ASN A 209 -6.44 1.27 -6.84
N SER A 210 -6.65 2.49 -7.35
CA SER A 210 -7.96 2.92 -7.86
C SER A 210 -8.41 2.10 -9.07
N ILE A 211 -7.50 1.78 -9.99
CA ILE A 211 -7.80 0.94 -11.16
C ILE A 211 -8.23 -0.45 -10.69
N ASN A 212 -7.44 -1.09 -9.82
CA ASN A 212 -7.75 -2.43 -9.30
C ASN A 212 -9.09 -2.45 -8.53
N LEU A 213 -9.30 -1.46 -7.66
CA LEU A 213 -10.56 -1.31 -6.92
C LEU A 213 -11.75 -1.08 -7.86
N GLY A 214 -11.57 -0.25 -8.88
CA GLY A 214 -12.59 0.00 -9.90
C GLY A 214 -12.94 -1.27 -10.67
N LEU A 215 -11.95 -2.06 -11.11
CA LEU A 215 -12.21 -3.33 -11.77
C LEU A 215 -13.01 -4.28 -10.88
N MET A 216 -12.70 -4.33 -9.60
CA MET A 216 -13.43 -5.17 -8.65
C MET A 216 -14.88 -4.74 -8.43
N LEU A 217 -15.17 -3.43 -8.50
CA LEU A 217 -16.52 -2.90 -8.31
C LEU A 217 -17.38 -2.97 -9.57
N TRP A 218 -16.79 -2.71 -10.74
CA TRP A 218 -17.51 -2.49 -11.99
C TRP A 218 -17.41 -3.64 -12.98
N LEU A 219 -16.37 -4.48 -12.86
CA LEU A 219 -16.08 -5.60 -13.75
C LEU A 219 -15.62 -6.84 -12.95
N PRO A 220 -16.41 -7.30 -11.95
CA PRO A 220 -16.02 -8.41 -11.07
C PRO A 220 -15.74 -9.71 -11.82
N GLU A 221 -16.44 -9.94 -12.94
CA GLU A 221 -16.25 -11.11 -13.82
C GLU A 221 -14.81 -11.22 -14.38
N LEU A 222 -14.10 -10.09 -14.55
CA LEU A 222 -12.70 -10.09 -15.01
C LEU A 222 -11.70 -10.50 -13.91
N ILE A 223 -12.14 -10.49 -12.65
CA ILE A 223 -11.34 -10.89 -11.49
C ILE A 223 -11.66 -12.33 -11.09
N GLU A 224 -12.94 -12.72 -11.10
CA GLU A 224 -13.38 -14.08 -10.76
C GLU A 224 -12.88 -15.14 -11.76
N THR A 225 -12.70 -14.78 -13.03
CA THR A 225 -12.14 -15.68 -14.05
C THR A 225 -10.64 -16.01 -13.86
N GLN A 226 -9.97 -15.42 -12.87
CA GLN A 226 -8.55 -15.69 -12.54
C GLN A 226 -8.39 -16.60 -11.31
N THR A 227 -9.48 -16.99 -10.66
CA THR A 227 -9.52 -18.03 -9.62
C THR A 227 -10.26 -19.24 -10.19
N PRO A 228 -9.67 -20.44 -10.18
CA PRO A 228 -10.33 -21.65 -10.69
C PRO A 228 -11.63 -21.99 -9.93
#